data_AF-A0A0C9UQ01-F1
#
_entry.id   AF-A0A0C9UQ01-F1
#
_cell.length_a   1.000
_cell.length_b   1.000
_cell.length_c   1.000
_cell.angle_alpha   90.00
_cell.angle_beta   90.00
_cell.angle_gamma   90.00
#
_symmetry.space_group_name_H-M   'P 1'
#
loop_
_entity.id
_entity.type
_entity.pdbx_description
1 polymer ?
#
loop_
_entity_poly.entity_id
_entity_poly.type
_entity_poly.pdbx_seq_one_letter_code
_entity_poly.pdbx_strand_id
1 'polypeptide(L)'
;MVASTLITRHTLSQELSKIGNLSSKEIEALINPADHQNVPKAVRLMQCISQVRKLLTMGLSPAELKTRKVICLLGTLLEAVVSPFVIPTWSLSEQLESLSLASHLALQGMHRHGTAFVLGQLYHDLQSMIKNAYFPVAKQCIQDPKVGFYLCQLRDDRLEGQFGTVRTLTHDRNVDALQLAERLAAAGQMEAIFESHPDWDRGHRRLKLEGAEGIDHVNPRSWIGDVVVENVNLHNSWWKGHQSAE
;
A
#
# COMPACT_ATOMS: atom_id res chain seq x y z
N MET A 1 -9.64 -0.32 18.42
CA MET A 1 -10.29 0.83 19.08
C MET A 1 -9.64 2.08 18.56
N VAL A 2 -10.43 2.98 17.98
CA VAL A 2 -9.96 4.25 17.42
C VAL A 2 -10.79 5.35 18.09
N ALA A 3 -10.15 6.30 18.76
CA ALA A 3 -10.82 7.35 19.54
C ALA A 3 -11.91 6.82 20.49
N SER A 4 -11.61 5.74 21.21
CA SER A 4 -12.52 5.07 22.15
C SER A 4 -13.79 4.47 21.52
N THR A 5 -13.78 4.20 20.20
CA THR A 5 -14.84 3.48 19.49
C THR A 5 -14.29 2.17 18.94
N LEU A 6 -15.04 1.09 19.12
CA LEU A 6 -14.73 -0.21 18.52
C LEU A 6 -15.28 -0.24 17.09
N ILE A 7 -14.40 -0.42 16.11
CA ILE A 7 -14.81 -0.66 14.72
C ILE A 7 -15.06 -2.15 14.58
N THR A 8 -16.28 -2.51 14.18
CA THR A 8 -16.69 -3.89 13.91
C THR A 8 -16.98 -4.07 12.42
N ARG A 9 -17.05 -5.32 11.96
CA ARG A 9 -17.49 -5.63 10.58
C ARG A 9 -18.87 -5.04 10.27
N HIS A 10 -19.77 -5.04 11.25
CA HIS A 10 -21.12 -4.49 11.09
C HIS A 10 -21.09 -2.96 10.88
N THR A 11 -20.42 -2.22 11.77
CA THR A 11 -20.29 -0.76 11.64
C THR A 11 -19.58 -0.35 10.36
N LEU A 12 -18.58 -1.15 9.95
CA LEU A 12 -17.86 -0.91 8.71
C LEU A 12 -18.76 -1.15 7.49
N SER A 13 -19.51 -2.26 7.46
CA SER A 13 -20.46 -2.58 6.39
C SER A 13 -21.53 -1.51 6.22
N GLN A 14 -22.04 -0.95 7.32
CA GLN A 14 -23.04 0.13 7.28
C GLN A 14 -22.47 1.38 6.62
N GLU A 15 -21.25 1.79 6.97
CA GLU A 15 -20.64 2.97 6.34
C GLU A 15 -20.26 2.73 4.88
N LEU A 16 -19.77 1.55 4.53
CA LEU A 16 -19.48 1.19 3.14
C LEU A 16 -20.74 1.16 2.26
N SER A 17 -21.89 0.75 2.80
CA SER A 17 -23.17 0.77 2.05
C SER A 17 -23.64 2.17 1.67
N LYS A 18 -23.11 3.21 2.33
CA LYS A 18 -23.41 4.61 2.00
C LYS A 18 -22.58 5.11 0.81
N ILE A 19 -21.56 4.34 0.38
CA ILE A 19 -20.83 4.59 -0.86
C ILE A 19 -21.68 4.02 -2.00
N GLY A 20 -22.39 4.90 -2.72
CA GLY A 20 -23.48 4.52 -3.64
C GLY A 20 -23.09 3.64 -4.84
N ASN A 21 -21.84 3.20 -4.97
CA ASN A 21 -21.34 2.35 -6.04
C ASN A 21 -21.02 0.91 -5.59
N LEU A 22 -21.32 0.52 -4.34
CA LEU A 22 -21.07 -0.84 -3.83
C LEU A 22 -22.37 -1.59 -3.55
N SER A 23 -22.50 -2.79 -4.10
CA SER A 23 -23.59 -3.70 -3.76
C SER A 23 -23.35 -4.40 -2.41
N SER A 24 -24.42 -4.89 -1.76
CA SER A 24 -24.31 -5.63 -0.49
C SER A 24 -23.41 -6.87 -0.60
N LYS A 25 -23.46 -7.58 -1.73
CA LYS A 25 -22.60 -8.74 -1.99
C LYS A 25 -21.13 -8.35 -2.10
N GLU A 26 -20.82 -7.22 -2.75
CA GLU A 26 -19.44 -6.73 -2.83
C GLU A 26 -18.91 -6.31 -1.46
N ILE A 27 -19.73 -5.67 -0.64
CA ILE A 27 -19.32 -5.27 0.72
C ILE A 27 -19.02 -6.51 1.57
N GLU A 28 -19.90 -7.51 1.53
CA GLU A 28 -19.70 -8.79 2.23
C GLU A 28 -18.42 -9.49 1.75
N ALA A 29 -18.21 -9.53 0.43
CA ALA A 29 -17.00 -10.07 -0.16
C ALA A 29 -15.75 -9.32 0.31
N LEU A 30 -15.76 -7.99 0.35
CA LEU A 30 -14.61 -7.15 0.76
C LEU A 30 -14.23 -7.35 2.22
N ILE A 31 -15.20 -7.44 3.13
CA ILE A 31 -14.95 -7.57 4.58
C ILE A 31 -14.74 -9.03 5.05
N ASN A 32 -14.84 -10.00 4.14
CA ASN A 32 -14.65 -11.42 4.45
C ASN A 32 -13.14 -11.74 4.62
N PRO A 33 -12.68 -12.20 5.80
CA PRO A 33 -11.28 -12.50 6.07
C PRO A 33 -10.81 -13.89 5.61
N ALA A 34 -11.66 -14.69 4.93
CA ALA A 34 -11.35 -16.08 4.57
C ALA A 34 -10.06 -16.23 3.75
N ASP A 35 -9.83 -15.31 2.82
CA ASP A 35 -8.61 -15.25 2.02
C ASP A 35 -7.77 -14.05 2.45
N HIS A 36 -6.89 -14.29 3.43
CA HIS A 36 -6.01 -13.28 4.02
C HIS A 36 -4.79 -12.95 3.13
N GLN A 37 -4.58 -13.68 2.04
CA GLN A 37 -3.47 -13.48 1.10
C GLN A 37 -3.89 -12.66 -0.14
N ASN A 38 -5.17 -12.29 -0.25
CA ASN A 38 -5.70 -11.51 -1.37
C ASN A 38 -5.37 -10.01 -1.24
N VAL A 39 -4.15 -9.63 -1.64
CA VAL A 39 -3.67 -8.24 -1.60
C VAL A 39 -4.57 -7.28 -2.41
N PRO A 40 -5.00 -7.60 -3.65
CA PRO A 40 -5.89 -6.71 -4.41
C PRO A 40 -7.19 -6.38 -3.67
N LYS A 41 -7.80 -7.37 -3.03
CA LYS A 41 -9.02 -7.19 -2.23
C LYS A 41 -8.75 -6.34 -0.99
N ALA A 42 -7.61 -6.55 -0.31
CA ALA A 42 -7.24 -5.73 0.84
C ALA A 42 -7.03 -4.27 0.45
N VAL A 43 -6.33 -4.00 -0.66
CA VAL A 43 -6.13 -2.64 -1.20
C VAL A 43 -7.47 -2.00 -1.58
N ARG A 44 -8.34 -2.74 -2.26
CA ARG A 44 -9.70 -2.27 -2.61
C ARG A 44 -10.51 -1.91 -1.36
N LEU A 45 -10.48 -2.75 -0.32
CA LEU A 45 -11.13 -2.44 0.95
C LEU A 45 -10.58 -1.16 1.57
N MET A 46 -9.26 -0.98 1.63
CA MET A 46 -8.62 0.23 2.18
C MET A 46 -9.04 1.51 1.43
N GLN A 47 -9.09 1.45 0.09
CA GLN A 47 -9.57 2.55 -0.75
C GLN A 47 -11.06 2.84 -0.54
N CYS A 48 -11.90 1.82 -0.39
CA CYS A 48 -13.31 2.02 -0.06
C CYS A 48 -13.48 2.66 1.33
N ILE A 49 -12.70 2.25 2.33
CA ILE A 49 -12.72 2.86 3.67
C ILE A 49 -12.34 4.34 3.58
N SER A 50 -11.32 4.69 2.78
CA SER A 50 -10.91 6.08 2.65
C SER A 50 -11.95 6.96 1.95
N GLN A 51 -12.77 6.41 1.05
CA GLN A 51 -13.88 7.12 0.41
C GLN A 51 -14.99 7.54 1.39
N VAL A 52 -15.12 6.87 2.54
CA VAL A 52 -16.13 7.21 3.57
C VAL A 52 -15.98 8.67 4.04
N ARG A 53 -14.77 9.23 4.01
CA ARG A 53 -14.51 10.64 4.37
C ARG A 53 -15.18 11.65 3.45
N LYS A 54 -15.53 11.23 2.22
CA LYS A 54 -16.16 12.09 1.21
C LYS A 54 -17.68 12.14 1.33
N LEU A 55 -18.30 11.24 2.10
CA LEU A 55 -19.75 11.23 2.22
C LEU A 55 -20.23 12.32 3.18
N LEU A 56 -21.40 12.89 2.89
CA LEU A 56 -22.02 13.93 3.69
C LEU A 56 -22.23 13.48 5.15
N THR A 57 -22.04 14.41 6.07
CA THR A 57 -22.28 14.22 7.51
C THR A 57 -23.56 14.90 7.99
N MET A 58 -24.23 15.64 7.11
CA MET A 58 -25.48 16.34 7.44
C MET A 58 -26.59 15.34 7.76
N GLY A 59 -27.31 15.57 8.85
CA GLY A 59 -28.43 14.71 9.27
C GLY A 59 -28.02 13.46 10.06
N LEU A 60 -26.73 13.22 10.28
CA LEU A 60 -26.28 12.11 11.13
C LEU A 60 -26.52 12.43 12.62
N SER A 61 -26.96 11.43 13.37
CA SER A 61 -27.05 11.50 14.83
C SER A 61 -25.65 11.65 15.47
N PRO A 62 -25.55 12.12 16.73
CA PRO A 62 -24.26 12.22 17.42
C PRO A 62 -23.44 10.91 17.46
N ALA A 63 -24.12 9.77 17.59
CA ALA A 63 -23.48 8.45 17.59
C ALA A 63 -22.95 8.06 16.20
N GLU A 64 -23.70 8.34 15.15
CA GLU A 64 -23.28 8.12 13.77
C GLU A 64 -22.13 9.05 13.38
N LEU A 65 -22.17 10.32 13.80
CA LEU A 65 -21.08 11.26 13.61
C LEU A 65 -19.78 10.79 14.28
N LYS A 66 -19.87 10.27 15.51
CA LYS A 66 -18.71 9.70 16.21
C LYS A 66 -18.12 8.51 15.45
N THR A 67 -18.98 7.60 14.99
CA THR A 67 -18.58 6.42 14.21
C THR A 67 -17.96 6.82 12.88
N ARG A 68 -18.57 7.79 12.19
CA ARG A 68 -18.07 8.34 10.93
C ARG A 68 -16.68 8.95 11.10
N LYS A 69 -16.48 9.82 12.10
CA LYS A 69 -15.17 10.44 12.38
C LYS A 69 -14.07 9.40 12.59
N VAL A 70 -14.39 8.33 13.31
CA VAL A 70 -13.48 7.23 13.58
C VAL A 70 -13.11 6.46 12.31
N ILE A 71 -14.09 6.17 11.46
CA ILE A 71 -13.83 5.50 10.17
C ILE A 71 -13.08 6.43 9.21
N CYS A 72 -13.34 7.74 9.24
CA CYS A 72 -12.54 8.72 8.49
C CYS A 72 -11.08 8.71 8.95
N LEU A 73 -10.81 8.71 10.25
CA LEU A 73 -9.45 8.65 10.78
C LEU A 73 -8.72 7.37 10.33
N LEU A 74 -9.39 6.21 10.42
CA LEU A 74 -8.86 4.95 9.90
C LEU A 74 -8.61 5.04 8.39
N GLY A 75 -9.56 5.58 7.62
CA GLY A 75 -9.44 5.74 6.17
C GLY A 75 -8.30 6.68 5.77
N THR A 76 -8.06 7.75 6.52
CA THR A 76 -6.92 8.64 6.30
C THR A 76 -5.60 7.91 6.54
N LEU A 77 -5.47 7.16 7.64
CA LEU A 77 -4.27 6.36 7.90
C LEU A 77 -4.03 5.32 6.80
N LEU A 78 -5.06 4.56 6.42
CA LEU A 78 -4.94 3.51 5.40
C LEU A 78 -4.58 4.09 4.03
N GLU A 79 -5.20 5.21 3.64
CA GLU A 79 -4.85 5.88 2.39
C GLU A 79 -3.42 6.43 2.41
N ALA A 80 -2.99 7.01 3.54
CA ALA A 80 -1.65 7.53 3.71
C ALA A 80 -0.56 6.45 3.61
N VAL A 81 -0.92 5.20 3.92
CA VAL A 81 -0.04 4.03 3.74
C VAL A 81 -0.08 3.49 2.31
N VAL A 82 -1.25 3.42 1.69
CA VAL A 82 -1.44 2.74 0.40
C VAL A 82 -1.07 3.62 -0.78
N SER A 83 -1.57 4.87 -0.81
CA SER A 83 -1.42 5.80 -1.94
C SER A 83 0.01 6.00 -2.43
N PRO A 84 1.04 6.09 -1.55
CA PRO A 84 2.44 6.24 -1.97
C PRO A 84 2.94 5.18 -2.94
N PHE A 85 2.30 4.01 -2.98
CA PHE A 85 2.74 2.89 -3.79
C PHE A 85 1.84 2.62 -5.00
N VAL A 86 0.66 3.24 -5.06
CA VAL A 86 -0.38 2.89 -6.04
C VAL A 86 -0.82 4.07 -6.91
N ILE A 87 -0.46 5.31 -6.56
CA ILE A 87 -0.82 6.51 -7.34
C ILE A 87 0.37 6.94 -8.20
N PRO A 88 0.40 6.62 -9.51
CA PRO A 88 1.59 6.83 -10.35
C PRO A 88 1.86 8.30 -10.68
N THR A 89 0.90 9.19 -10.43
CA THR A 89 1.01 10.64 -10.64
C THR A 89 1.71 11.35 -9.48
N TRP A 90 1.88 10.70 -8.32
CA TRP A 90 2.49 11.33 -7.16
C TRP A 90 4.00 11.47 -7.33
N SER A 91 4.50 12.65 -7.00
CA SER A 91 5.92 12.90 -6.80
C SER A 91 6.47 12.12 -5.60
N LEU A 92 7.78 11.92 -5.55
CA LEU A 92 8.43 11.27 -4.41
C LEU A 92 8.24 12.08 -3.12
N SER A 93 8.19 13.41 -3.22
CA SER A 93 7.87 14.29 -2.09
C SER A 93 6.46 14.04 -1.54
N GLU A 94 5.43 13.94 -2.39
CA GLU A 94 4.05 13.63 -1.97
C GLU A 94 3.95 12.24 -1.34
N GLN A 95 4.64 11.25 -1.92
CA GLN A 95 4.71 9.90 -1.37
C GLN A 95 5.28 9.91 0.05
N LEU A 96 6.39 10.62 0.28
CA LEU A 96 7.05 10.73 1.58
C LEU A 96 6.21 11.54 2.59
N GLU A 97 5.60 12.64 2.16
CA GLU A 97 4.67 13.44 2.97
C GLU A 97 3.50 12.59 3.48
N SER A 98 2.96 11.75 2.61
CA SER A 98 1.87 10.83 2.95
C SER A 98 2.32 9.72 3.91
N LEU A 99 3.50 9.13 3.72
CA LEU A 99 4.06 8.18 4.68
C LEU A 99 4.38 8.81 6.04
N SER A 100 4.82 10.07 6.06
CA SER A 100 4.99 10.82 7.30
C SER A 100 3.66 11.04 8.03
N LEU A 101 2.60 11.45 7.32
CA LEU A 101 1.24 11.54 7.87
C LEU A 101 0.83 10.21 8.52
N ALA A 102 1.04 9.08 7.83
CA ALA A 102 0.74 7.76 8.39
C ALA A 102 1.55 7.48 9.68
N SER A 103 2.84 7.84 9.71
CA SER A 103 3.69 7.66 10.89
C SER A 103 3.15 8.43 12.09
N HIS A 104 2.80 9.70 11.91
CA HIS A 104 2.33 10.57 12.99
C HIS A 104 0.94 10.17 13.49
N LEU A 105 0.00 9.83 12.60
CA LEU A 105 -1.31 9.29 12.99
C LEU A 105 -1.17 7.97 13.78
N ALA A 106 -0.30 7.07 13.32
CA ALA A 106 -0.06 5.80 14.00
C ALA A 106 0.57 6.01 15.38
N LEU A 107 1.53 6.93 15.50
CA LEU A 107 2.15 7.29 16.78
C LEU A 107 1.13 7.86 17.76
N GLN A 108 0.31 8.81 17.33
CA GLN A 108 -0.72 9.40 18.19
C GLN A 108 -1.76 8.35 18.64
N GLY A 109 -2.19 7.48 17.71
CA GLY A 109 -3.09 6.36 18.00
C GLY A 109 -2.51 5.39 19.02
N MET A 110 -1.24 4.98 18.84
CA MET A 110 -0.54 4.11 19.79
C MET A 110 -0.31 4.77 21.15
N HIS A 111 0.08 6.05 21.18
CA HIS A 111 0.27 6.77 22.43
C HIS A 111 -1.03 6.86 23.24
N ARG A 112 -2.16 7.11 22.58
CA ARG A 112 -3.47 7.32 23.24
C ARG A 112 -4.19 6.02 23.61
N HIS A 113 -4.03 4.97 22.81
CA HIS A 113 -4.85 3.76 22.92
C HIS A 113 -4.03 2.46 23.03
N GLY A 114 -2.71 2.53 22.92
CA GLY A 114 -1.82 1.37 22.95
C GLY A 114 -2.21 0.31 21.93
N THR A 115 -2.05 -0.96 22.33
CA THR A 115 -2.36 -2.12 21.49
C THR A 115 -3.85 -2.28 21.15
N ALA A 116 -4.74 -1.53 21.81
CA ALA A 116 -6.14 -1.49 21.43
C ALA A 116 -6.34 -0.80 20.08
N PHE A 117 -5.43 0.09 19.65
CA PHE A 117 -5.49 0.74 18.33
C PHE A 117 -4.97 -0.18 17.22
N VAL A 118 -3.72 -0.60 17.33
CA VAL A 118 -3.07 -1.52 16.41
C VAL A 118 -2.15 -2.45 17.19
N LEU A 119 -1.96 -3.69 16.73
CA LEU A 119 -1.01 -4.61 17.38
C LEU A 119 0.40 -4.02 17.35
N GLY A 120 1.17 -4.23 18.44
CA GLY A 120 2.52 -3.69 18.55
C GLY A 120 3.44 -4.12 17.41
N GLN A 121 3.29 -5.37 16.94
CA GLN A 121 4.01 -5.89 15.77
C GLN A 121 3.67 -5.09 14.51
N LEU A 122 2.38 -4.90 14.21
CA LEU A 122 1.94 -4.16 13.03
C LEU A 122 2.35 -2.67 13.09
N TYR A 123 2.37 -2.06 14.28
CA TYR A 123 2.93 -0.72 14.45
C TYR A 123 4.43 -0.68 14.14
N HIS A 124 5.20 -1.62 14.69
CA HIS A 124 6.64 -1.72 14.44
C HIS A 124 6.92 -1.92 12.94
N ASP A 125 6.17 -2.78 12.27
CA ASP A 125 6.34 -3.09 10.85
C ASP A 125 5.97 -1.88 9.99
N LEU A 126 4.88 -1.17 10.32
CA LEU A 126 4.50 0.08 9.65
C LEU A 126 5.59 1.15 9.77
N GLN A 127 6.11 1.38 10.98
CA GLN A 127 7.18 2.37 11.20
C GLN A 127 8.49 1.95 10.52
N SER A 128 8.79 0.66 10.52
CA SER A 128 9.96 0.12 9.82
C SER A 128 9.85 0.30 8.31
N MET A 129 8.67 0.05 7.73
CA MET A 129 8.40 0.31 6.32
C MET A 129 8.60 1.79 5.96
N ILE A 130 8.06 2.71 6.76
CA ILE A 130 8.20 4.17 6.54
C ILE A 130 9.67 4.59 6.65
N LYS A 131 10.38 4.14 7.68
CA LYS A 131 11.81 4.36 7.83
C LYS A 131 12.59 3.84 6.61
N ASN A 132 12.24 2.65 6.13
CA ASN A 132 12.84 2.03 4.95
C ASN A 132 12.44 2.70 3.63
N ALA A 133 11.48 3.64 3.62
CA ALA A 133 11.28 4.54 2.49
C ALA A 133 12.24 5.74 2.56
N TYR A 134 12.37 6.37 3.73
CA TYR A 134 13.19 7.58 3.92
C TYR A 134 14.70 7.34 3.80
N PHE A 135 15.21 6.27 4.42
CA PHE A 135 16.66 6.03 4.47
C PHE A 135 17.27 5.72 3.08
N PRO A 136 16.67 4.86 2.25
CA PRO A 136 17.15 4.65 0.88
C PRO A 136 17.09 5.90 0.01
N VAL A 137 16.04 6.73 0.14
CA VAL A 137 15.99 8.03 -0.57
C VAL A 137 17.17 8.92 -0.13
N ALA A 138 17.43 9.01 1.18
CA ALA A 138 18.58 9.77 1.69
C ALA A 138 19.92 9.24 1.17
N LYS A 139 20.08 7.92 1.09
CA LYS A 139 21.26 7.29 0.49
C LYS A 139 21.38 7.63 -0.99
N GLN A 140 20.28 7.58 -1.73
CA GLN A 140 20.24 7.93 -3.16
C GLN A 140 20.61 9.40 -3.38
N CYS A 141 20.18 10.33 -2.51
CA CYS A 141 20.59 11.75 -2.58
C CYS A 141 22.11 11.92 -2.60
N ILE A 142 22.83 11.06 -1.87
CA ILE A 142 24.29 11.12 -1.73
C ILE A 142 24.97 10.39 -2.90
N GLN A 143 24.38 9.29 -3.38
CA GLN A 143 24.97 8.45 -4.43
C GLN A 143 24.80 9.04 -5.83
N ASP A 144 23.56 9.37 -6.21
CA ASP A 144 23.22 10.03 -7.46
C ASP A 144 21.86 10.72 -7.31
N PRO A 145 21.84 12.05 -7.09
CA PRO A 145 20.59 12.77 -6.86
C PRO A 145 19.74 12.93 -8.13
N LYS A 146 20.31 12.72 -9.33
CA LYS A 146 19.63 13.00 -10.61
C LYS A 146 18.76 11.86 -11.12
N VAL A 147 18.82 10.70 -10.48
CA VAL A 147 18.02 9.53 -10.87
C VAL A 147 16.71 9.45 -10.10
N GLY A 148 15.71 8.85 -10.73
CA GLY A 148 14.42 8.57 -10.11
C GLY A 148 14.53 7.48 -9.04
N PHE A 149 13.81 7.64 -7.94
CA PHE A 149 13.67 6.63 -6.89
C PHE A 149 12.22 6.20 -6.72
N TYR A 150 11.93 4.93 -6.98
CA TYR A 150 10.58 4.40 -7.04
C TYR A 150 10.26 3.59 -5.78
N LEU A 151 9.40 4.10 -4.89
CA LEU A 151 9.06 3.40 -3.65
C LEU A 151 8.40 2.02 -3.90
N CYS A 152 7.70 1.84 -5.02
CA CYS A 152 7.13 0.55 -5.39
C CYS A 152 8.18 -0.55 -5.59
N GLN A 153 9.45 -0.20 -5.84
CA GLN A 153 10.55 -1.16 -5.96
C GLN A 153 11.14 -1.62 -4.62
N LEU A 154 10.73 -1.02 -3.50
CA LEU A 154 11.15 -1.46 -2.17
C LEU A 154 10.44 -2.74 -1.70
N ARG A 155 9.45 -3.20 -2.47
CA ARG A 155 8.63 -4.39 -2.19
C ARG A 155 9.31 -5.66 -2.70
N ASP A 156 8.82 -6.79 -2.21
CA ASP A 156 9.23 -8.13 -2.60
C ASP A 156 8.43 -8.71 -3.78
N ASP A 157 7.51 -7.95 -4.40
CA ASP A 157 6.75 -8.36 -5.60
C ASP A 157 7.62 -9.01 -6.70
N ARG A 158 8.85 -8.52 -6.91
CA ARG A 158 9.79 -9.12 -7.89
C ARG A 158 10.24 -10.52 -7.48
N LEU A 159 10.49 -10.72 -6.18
CA LEU A 159 10.84 -12.01 -5.61
C LEU A 159 9.62 -12.96 -5.63
N GLU A 160 8.41 -12.44 -5.38
CA GLU A 160 7.17 -13.21 -5.56
C GLU A 160 6.99 -13.66 -7.02
N GLY A 161 7.31 -12.78 -7.98
CA GLY A 161 7.36 -13.11 -9.41
C GLY A 161 8.31 -14.27 -9.70
N GLN A 162 9.54 -14.24 -9.15
CA GLN A 162 10.49 -15.34 -9.25
C GLN A 162 9.94 -16.64 -8.66
N PHE A 163 9.29 -16.60 -7.50
CA PHE A 163 8.64 -17.78 -6.93
C PHE A 163 7.46 -18.27 -7.79
N GLY A 164 6.74 -17.37 -8.44
CA GLY A 164 5.74 -17.70 -9.45
C GLY A 164 6.35 -18.47 -10.61
N THR A 165 7.49 -18.01 -11.14
CA THR A 165 8.25 -18.70 -12.19
C THR A 165 8.69 -20.09 -11.72
N VAL A 166 9.30 -20.22 -10.54
CA VAL A 166 9.72 -21.52 -9.98
C VAL A 166 8.58 -22.54 -9.94
N ARG A 167 7.37 -22.10 -9.55
CA ARG A 167 6.16 -22.94 -9.44
C ARG A 167 5.52 -23.28 -10.78
N THR A 168 5.86 -22.55 -11.84
CA THR A 168 5.27 -22.70 -13.19
C THR A 168 6.25 -23.23 -14.23
N LEU A 169 7.56 -23.29 -13.92
CA LEU A 169 8.60 -23.88 -14.76
C LEU A 169 8.31 -25.34 -15.14
N THR A 170 7.62 -26.07 -14.27
CA THR A 170 7.20 -27.46 -14.51
C THR A 170 5.78 -27.68 -14.00
N HIS A 171 5.23 -28.88 -14.21
CA HIS A 171 3.92 -29.25 -13.67
C HIS A 171 3.90 -29.48 -12.15
N ASP A 172 5.07 -29.62 -11.51
CA ASP A 172 5.17 -29.82 -10.07
C ASP A 172 5.32 -28.49 -9.33
N ARG A 173 4.27 -28.09 -8.61
CA ARG A 173 4.20 -26.79 -7.92
C ARG A 173 4.91 -26.78 -6.57
N ASN A 174 5.15 -27.95 -5.98
CA ASN A 174 5.75 -28.07 -4.66
C ASN A 174 7.16 -28.62 -4.83
N VAL A 175 8.15 -27.80 -4.53
CA VAL A 175 9.56 -28.15 -4.71
C VAL A 175 10.20 -28.51 -3.39
N ASP A 176 11.08 -29.51 -3.40
CA ASP A 176 12.05 -29.68 -2.33
C ASP A 176 13.17 -28.61 -2.41
N ALA A 177 14.08 -28.59 -1.43
CA ALA A 177 15.13 -27.58 -1.36
C ALA A 177 16.12 -27.64 -2.53
N LEU A 178 16.42 -28.84 -3.06
CA LEU A 178 17.33 -29.01 -4.19
C LEU A 178 16.66 -28.50 -5.47
N GLN A 179 15.42 -28.93 -5.70
CA GLN A 179 14.61 -28.48 -6.82
C GLN A 179 14.37 -26.96 -6.78
N LEU A 180 14.17 -26.39 -5.59
CA LEU A 180 14.06 -24.93 -5.43
C LEU A 180 15.34 -24.24 -5.88
N ALA A 181 16.51 -24.71 -5.45
CA ALA A 181 17.79 -24.13 -5.83
C ALA A 181 18.03 -24.21 -7.35
N GLU A 182 17.79 -25.37 -7.95
CA GLU A 182 17.93 -25.60 -9.40
C GLU A 182 16.98 -24.71 -10.21
N ARG A 183 15.71 -24.63 -9.78
CA ARG A 183 14.70 -23.83 -10.48
C ARG A 183 14.88 -22.33 -10.28
N LEU A 184 15.37 -21.88 -9.13
CA LEU A 184 15.76 -20.48 -8.93
C LEU A 184 16.93 -20.10 -9.85
N ALA A 185 17.92 -20.98 -10.00
CA ALA A 185 19.03 -20.75 -10.93
C ALA A 185 18.52 -20.65 -12.38
N ALA A 186 17.62 -21.55 -12.80
CA ALA A 186 17.00 -21.49 -14.12
C ALA A 186 16.15 -20.22 -14.32
N ALA A 187 15.31 -19.86 -13.35
CA ALA A 187 14.49 -18.65 -13.39
C ALA A 187 15.36 -17.38 -13.49
N GLY A 188 16.46 -17.30 -12.73
CA GLY A 188 17.41 -16.19 -12.82
C GLY A 188 18.11 -16.09 -14.17
N GLN A 189 18.46 -17.22 -14.80
CA GLN A 189 19.00 -17.24 -16.16
C GLN A 189 17.98 -16.73 -17.19
N MET A 190 16.71 -17.15 -17.05
CA MET A 190 15.63 -16.65 -17.91
C MET A 190 15.45 -15.14 -17.76
N GLU A 191 15.43 -14.62 -16.53
CA GLU A 191 15.33 -13.17 -16.29
C GLU A 191 16.50 -12.40 -16.91
N ALA A 192 17.74 -12.90 -16.80
CA ALA A 192 18.89 -12.26 -17.43
C ALA A 192 18.81 -12.24 -18.97
N ILE A 193 18.26 -13.30 -19.58
CA ILE A 193 18.00 -13.35 -21.03
C ILE A 193 16.94 -12.31 -21.42
N PHE A 194 15.84 -12.22 -20.66
CA PHE A 194 14.77 -11.25 -20.94
C PHE A 194 15.20 -9.81 -20.67
N GLU A 195 16.07 -9.56 -19.69
CA GLU A 195 16.65 -8.24 -19.43
C GLU A 195 17.57 -7.79 -20.58
N SER A 196 18.34 -8.72 -21.15
CA SER A 196 19.20 -8.45 -22.33
C SER A 196 18.42 -8.36 -23.65
N HIS A 197 17.23 -8.97 -23.73
CA HIS A 197 16.33 -8.94 -24.89
C HIS A 197 14.91 -8.50 -24.49
N PRO A 198 14.69 -7.21 -24.17
CA PRO A 198 13.40 -6.72 -23.66
C PRO A 198 12.21 -6.88 -24.61
N ASP A 199 12.46 -7.21 -25.88
CA ASP A 199 11.45 -7.49 -26.90
C ASP A 199 10.89 -8.92 -26.84
N TRP A 200 11.63 -9.87 -26.22
CA TRP A 200 11.26 -11.29 -26.12
C TRP A 200 10.27 -11.55 -25.00
N ASP A 201 10.40 -10.82 -23.89
CA ASP A 201 9.38 -10.76 -22.84
C ASP A 201 8.90 -9.32 -22.69
N ARG A 202 7.78 -9.04 -23.34
CA ARG A 202 7.13 -7.71 -23.24
C ARG A 202 6.49 -7.49 -21.86
N GLY A 203 6.53 -8.51 -20.99
CA GLY A 203 5.85 -8.55 -19.72
C GLY A 203 4.32 -8.49 -19.88
N HIS A 204 3.64 -8.60 -18.76
CA HIS A 204 2.21 -8.34 -18.72
C HIS A 204 1.96 -6.82 -18.66
N ARG A 205 1.66 -6.20 -19.80
CA ARG A 205 1.16 -4.81 -19.83
C ARG A 205 -0.27 -4.78 -19.27
N ARG A 206 -0.45 -4.27 -18.05
CA ARG A 206 -1.79 -4.08 -17.48
C ARG A 206 -2.46 -2.86 -18.14
N LEU A 207 -3.63 -3.10 -18.72
CA LEU A 207 -4.37 -2.11 -19.51
C LEU A 207 -5.06 -1.03 -18.66
N LYS A 208 -5.20 -1.23 -17.33
CA LYS A 208 -5.78 -0.27 -16.40
C LYS A 208 -5.03 -0.30 -15.07
N LEU A 209 -4.40 0.82 -14.70
CA LEU A 209 -3.77 1.04 -13.39
C LEU A 209 -4.71 1.79 -12.43
N GLU A 210 -5.71 2.49 -12.94
CA GLU A 210 -6.65 3.25 -12.10
C GLU A 210 -7.95 2.48 -11.85
N GLY A 211 -8.29 2.31 -10.57
CA GLY A 211 -9.62 1.82 -10.13
C GLY A 211 -9.95 0.36 -10.44
N ALA A 212 -8.99 -0.46 -10.86
CA ALA A 212 -9.17 -1.89 -11.12
C ALA A 212 -8.59 -2.75 -9.98
N GLU A 213 -9.07 -3.98 -9.80
CA GLU A 213 -8.40 -4.95 -8.93
C GLU A 213 -6.96 -5.19 -9.42
N GLY A 214 -5.98 -5.06 -8.52
CA GLY A 214 -4.57 -5.29 -8.83
C GLY A 214 -3.70 -4.02 -9.02
N ILE A 215 -4.08 -2.89 -8.41
CA ILE A 215 -3.27 -1.65 -8.38
C ILE A 215 -1.96 -1.82 -7.57
N ASP A 216 -1.85 -2.89 -6.79
CA ASP A 216 -0.68 -3.22 -5.99
C ASP A 216 0.59 -3.50 -6.79
N HIS A 217 0.48 -3.85 -8.08
CA HIS A 217 1.62 -4.16 -8.95
C HIS A 217 2.02 -3.01 -9.89
N VAL A 218 2.40 -1.86 -9.32
CA VAL A 218 2.90 -0.70 -10.10
C VAL A 218 4.39 -0.89 -10.44
N ASN A 219 4.76 -0.64 -11.68
CA ASN A 219 6.17 -0.65 -12.12
C ASN A 219 6.69 0.77 -12.40
N PRO A 220 8.02 0.99 -12.41
CA PRO A 220 8.61 2.30 -12.71
C PRO A 220 8.17 2.91 -14.04
N ARG A 221 7.94 2.09 -15.08
CA ARG A 221 7.47 2.57 -16.39
C ARG A 221 6.08 3.18 -16.36
N SER A 222 5.28 2.82 -15.35
CA SER A 222 3.93 3.31 -15.16
C SER A 222 3.88 4.62 -14.36
N TRP A 223 5.01 5.00 -13.73
CA TRP A 223 5.12 6.19 -12.91
C TRP A 223 5.34 7.43 -13.78
N ILE A 224 4.52 8.46 -13.58
CA ILE A 224 4.56 9.71 -14.35
C ILE A 224 4.79 10.95 -13.46
N GLY A 225 4.66 10.81 -12.13
CA GLY A 225 5.05 11.84 -11.17
C GLY A 225 6.57 12.02 -11.07
N ASP A 226 6.99 13.18 -10.57
CA ASP A 226 8.42 13.48 -10.37
C ASP A 226 9.00 12.68 -9.20
N VAL A 227 9.81 11.68 -9.54
CA VAL A 227 10.48 10.82 -8.57
C VAL A 227 11.98 11.08 -8.47
N VAL A 228 12.47 12.16 -9.07
CA VAL A 228 13.90 12.51 -9.03
C VAL A 228 14.27 12.96 -7.61
N VAL A 229 15.33 12.36 -7.08
CA VAL A 229 15.69 12.53 -5.67
C VAL A 229 16.21 13.93 -5.35
N GLU A 230 16.81 14.63 -6.31
CA GLU A 230 17.27 16.02 -6.15
C GLU A 230 16.13 17.00 -5.82
N ASN A 231 14.89 16.68 -6.22
CA ASN A 231 13.71 17.51 -6.00
C ASN A 231 13.06 17.26 -4.63
N VAL A 232 13.60 16.33 -3.83
CA VAL A 232 13.05 15.93 -2.53
C VAL A 232 13.78 16.63 -1.40
N ASN A 233 13.01 17.28 -0.51
CA ASN A 233 13.50 17.74 0.78
C ASN A 233 12.91 16.87 1.89
N LEU A 234 13.70 15.90 2.37
CA LEU A 234 13.28 14.91 3.37
C LEU A 234 12.73 15.54 4.65
N HIS A 235 13.37 16.60 5.15
CA HIS A 235 12.94 17.31 6.34
C HIS A 235 11.58 17.97 6.13
N ASN A 236 11.40 18.67 5.01
CA ASN A 236 10.15 19.32 4.66
C ASN A 236 9.02 18.30 4.46
N SER A 237 9.29 17.19 3.76
CA SER A 237 8.30 16.12 3.56
C SER A 237 7.88 15.49 4.89
N TRP A 238 8.83 15.24 5.80
CA TRP A 238 8.51 14.77 7.15
C TRP A 238 7.64 15.78 7.91
N TRP A 239 8.04 17.05 7.91
CA TRP A 239 7.34 18.11 8.62
C TRP A 239 5.91 18.36 8.11
N LYS A 240 5.69 18.37 6.80
CA LYS A 240 4.34 18.53 6.23
C LYS A 240 3.41 17.37 6.57
N GLY A 241 3.93 16.14 6.60
CA GLY A 241 3.16 14.98 7.05
C GLY A 241 2.76 15.12 8.52
N HIS A 242 3.66 15.63 9.37
CA HIS A 242 3.34 15.96 10.75
C HIS A 242 2.24 17.02 10.87
N GLN A 243 2.36 18.14 10.16
CA GLN A 243 1.35 19.21 10.16
C GLN A 243 -0.01 18.73 9.68
N SER A 244 -0.04 17.80 8.72
CA SER A 244 -1.29 17.22 8.21
C SER A 244 -1.95 16.24 9.19
N ALA A 245 -1.22 15.79 10.22
CA ALA A 245 -1.71 14.89 11.24
C ALA A 245 -2.30 15.62 12.46
N GLU A 246 -2.04 16.92 12.62
CA GLU A 246 -2.59 17.79 13.67
C GLU A 246 -4.02 18.25 13.34
#